data_AF-A0AAJ4Y716-F1
#
_entry.id   AF-A0AAJ4Y716-F1
#
_cell.length_a   1.000
_cell.length_b   1.000
_cell.length_c   1.000
_cell.angle_alpha   90.00
_cell.angle_beta   90.00
_cell.angle_gamma   90.00
#
_symmetry.space_group_name_H-M   'P 1'
#
loop_
_entity.id
_entity.type
_entity.pdbx_description
1 polymer ?
#
loop_
_entity_poly.entity_id
_entity_poly.type
_entity_poly.pdbx_seq_one_letter_code
_entity_poly.pdbx_strand_id
1 'polypeptide(L)'
;MTQAPQKAPYTTNNAGIPVESDEHSLTVGPDGPILLQDHYLIEKMAQFNRERVPERVVHAKGSGAYGFFEVTNDVSQFTKADLFQPGKRTEMLARFSTVAGEQGSPDTWRDPRGFALKFYTEQGNYDLVGNNTPIFFVRDTIKFQDFIRSQKRRPDNGLRDNDMQWDFWTLSPESAHQVTYLMGDRGIPKTYRNMNGYGSHTYMWINGAGERFWVKYHFKTDQGIDFLTQAEADELAGTDPDLHRMDLYKAIESGNAPSWSLKVQIMPFEDAADYRFNPFDLTKIWPHGDYPLIDVGRMTLDRNPEDYFIHIEQAAFEPSNLVPGIGPSPDKMLLGRLFSYPDTHRYRIGPNYAQLPPNRPHAPANSYAKDGPMRYEPSLAARPYAPNSYGGPAADFSRFGDPASWEATGELVREAYKLHREDDDWGQPGTMVRQVLDDAARDRLVSNVTGHLKADVSRPVLDRALQYWRNIDKELGDRIAHDVNGG
;
A
#
# COMPACT_ATOMS: atom_id res chain seq x y z
N MET A 1 23.38 -38.36 8.89
CA MET A 1 22.13 -39.13 8.69
C MET A 1 21.87 -39.12 7.20
N THR A 2 22.01 -40.26 6.52
CA THR A 2 21.66 -40.42 5.12
C THR A 2 20.14 -40.33 5.00
N GLN A 3 19.61 -39.21 4.50
CA GLN A 3 18.20 -39.14 4.13
C GLN A 3 17.91 -40.27 3.15
N ALA A 4 16.90 -41.10 3.47
CA ALA A 4 16.43 -42.12 2.54
C ALA A 4 16.07 -41.44 1.20
N PRO A 5 16.32 -42.07 0.04
CA PRO A 5 15.96 -41.49 -1.25
C PRO A 5 14.47 -41.17 -1.24
N GLN A 6 14.14 -39.89 -1.34
CA GLN A 6 12.77 -39.43 -1.41
C GLN A 6 12.19 -39.97 -2.73
N LYS A 7 11.24 -40.91 -2.63
CA LYS A 7 10.55 -41.43 -3.81
C LYS A 7 9.77 -40.26 -4.44
N ALA A 8 10.20 -39.81 -5.61
CA ALA A 8 9.49 -38.76 -6.34
C ALA A 8 8.03 -39.19 -6.56
N PRO A 9 7.05 -38.29 -6.32
CA PRO A 9 5.66 -38.57 -6.64
C PRO A 9 5.50 -38.74 -8.16
N TYR A 10 4.54 -39.57 -8.59
CA TYR A 10 4.13 -39.62 -10.00
C TYR A 10 3.22 -38.44 -10.33
N THR A 11 3.28 -37.95 -11.57
CA THR A 11 2.41 -36.86 -12.04
C THR A 11 0.97 -37.34 -12.16
N THR A 12 0.02 -36.47 -11.80
CA THR A 12 -1.41 -36.67 -12.04
C THR A 12 -2.01 -35.50 -12.80
N ASN A 13 -3.17 -35.71 -13.43
CA ASN A 13 -4.05 -34.63 -13.85
C ASN A 13 -4.76 -33.99 -12.62
N ASN A 14 -5.57 -32.95 -12.83
CA ASN A 14 -6.26 -32.24 -11.74
C ASN A 14 -7.34 -33.07 -11.03
N ALA A 15 -7.76 -34.19 -11.61
CA ALA A 15 -8.65 -35.16 -10.97
C ALA A 15 -7.91 -36.25 -10.17
N GLY A 16 -6.58 -36.17 -10.07
CA GLY A 16 -5.74 -37.14 -9.35
C GLY A 16 -5.45 -38.43 -10.10
N ILE A 17 -5.73 -38.49 -11.41
CA ILE A 17 -5.47 -39.65 -12.26
C ILE A 17 -4.00 -39.63 -12.71
N PRO A 18 -3.22 -40.72 -12.53
CA PRO A 18 -1.86 -40.81 -13.05
C PRO A 18 -1.82 -40.56 -14.56
N VAL A 19 -0.79 -39.85 -15.03
CA VAL A 19 -0.62 -39.56 -16.47
C VAL A 19 0.46 -40.44 -17.08
N GLU A 20 0.32 -40.75 -18.37
CA GLU A 20 1.21 -41.64 -19.10
C GLU A 20 2.53 -40.96 -19.50
N SER A 21 2.51 -39.65 -19.73
CA SER A 21 3.70 -38.87 -20.13
C SER A 21 3.53 -37.37 -19.81
N ASP A 22 4.63 -36.74 -19.40
CA ASP A 22 4.77 -35.28 -19.31
C ASP A 22 5.40 -34.65 -20.55
N GLU A 23 5.97 -35.48 -21.43
CA GLU A 23 6.85 -35.07 -22.54
C GLU A 23 6.21 -35.27 -23.92
N HIS A 24 5.25 -36.18 -24.03
CA HIS A 24 4.68 -36.59 -25.31
C HIS A 24 3.15 -36.52 -25.30
N SER A 25 2.61 -35.86 -26.32
CA SER A 25 1.17 -35.89 -26.62
C SER A 25 0.75 -37.23 -27.23
N LEU A 26 -0.53 -37.55 -27.14
CA LEU A 26 -1.13 -38.72 -27.76
C LEU A 26 -1.35 -38.50 -29.27
N THR A 27 -0.68 -39.30 -30.10
CA THR A 27 -0.69 -39.18 -31.57
C THR A 27 -1.03 -40.49 -32.29
N VAL A 28 -1.38 -40.42 -33.59
CA VAL A 28 -1.48 -41.61 -34.47
C VAL A 28 -0.09 -42.06 -34.95
N GLY A 29 0.60 -42.87 -34.15
CA GLY A 29 1.99 -43.21 -34.41
C GLY A 29 2.94 -42.00 -34.19
N PRO A 30 4.26 -42.19 -34.31
CA PRO A 30 5.23 -41.15 -33.96
C PRO A 30 5.10 -39.84 -34.75
N ASP A 31 4.68 -39.91 -36.03
CA ASP A 31 4.60 -38.76 -36.95
C ASP A 31 3.17 -38.31 -37.27
N GLY A 32 2.16 -38.91 -36.61
CA GLY A 32 0.75 -38.58 -36.83
C GLY A 32 0.27 -37.35 -36.06
N PRO A 33 -0.95 -36.87 -36.34
CA PRO A 33 -1.53 -35.74 -35.61
C PRO A 33 -1.86 -36.11 -34.16
N ILE A 34 -1.91 -35.10 -33.29
CA ILE A 34 -2.41 -35.21 -31.91
C ILE A 34 -3.92 -35.51 -31.92
N LEU A 35 -4.37 -36.35 -30.99
CA LEU A 35 -5.76 -36.72 -30.83
C LEU A 35 -6.49 -35.80 -29.84
N LEU A 36 -7.74 -35.46 -30.15
CA LEU A 36 -8.60 -34.64 -29.28
C LEU A 36 -8.86 -35.28 -27.90
N GLN A 37 -8.73 -36.59 -27.79
CA GLN A 37 -8.89 -37.33 -26.53
C GLN A 37 -7.65 -37.26 -25.62
N ASP A 38 -6.60 -36.54 -25.99
CA ASP A 38 -5.48 -36.21 -25.10
C ASP A 38 -5.93 -35.20 -24.03
N HIS A 39 -6.67 -35.70 -23.05
CA HIS A 39 -7.30 -34.86 -22.02
C HIS A 39 -6.26 -34.17 -21.14
N TYR A 40 -5.09 -34.80 -20.92
CA TYR A 40 -4.03 -34.21 -20.10
C TYR A 40 -3.37 -33.03 -20.80
N LEU A 41 -3.05 -33.14 -22.09
CA LEU A 41 -2.57 -32.00 -22.88
C LEU A 41 -3.56 -30.83 -22.84
N ILE A 42 -4.84 -31.11 -23.06
CA ILE A 42 -5.90 -30.10 -23.08
C ILE A 42 -6.02 -29.43 -21.71
N GLU A 43 -6.05 -30.20 -20.62
CA GLU A 43 -6.16 -29.66 -19.26
C GLU A 43 -4.94 -28.81 -18.88
N LYS A 44 -3.72 -29.30 -19.12
CA LYS A 44 -2.46 -28.59 -18.84
C LYS A 44 -2.41 -27.25 -19.58
N MET A 45 -2.78 -27.24 -20.87
CA MET A 45 -2.83 -26.03 -21.67
C MET A 45 -3.95 -25.07 -21.23
N ALA A 46 -5.13 -25.59 -20.88
CA ALA A 46 -6.24 -24.78 -20.42
C ALA A 46 -5.96 -24.10 -19.08
N GLN A 47 -5.25 -24.78 -18.17
CA GLN A 47 -4.79 -24.22 -16.91
C GLN A 47 -3.70 -23.16 -17.13
N PHE A 48 -2.69 -23.45 -17.95
CA PHE A 48 -1.63 -22.49 -18.31
C PHE A 48 -2.21 -21.17 -18.85
N ASN A 49 -3.17 -21.25 -19.77
CA ASN A 49 -3.83 -20.09 -20.37
C ASN A 49 -4.63 -19.24 -19.36
N ARG A 50 -4.82 -19.72 -18.12
CA ARG A 50 -5.60 -19.06 -17.05
C ARG A 50 -4.78 -18.78 -15.78
N GLU A 51 -3.46 -18.93 -15.83
CA GLU A 51 -2.60 -18.63 -14.67
C GLU A 51 -2.56 -17.14 -14.30
N ARG A 52 -2.76 -16.24 -15.28
CA ARG A 52 -2.67 -14.80 -15.05
C ARG A 52 -4.02 -14.22 -14.63
N VAL A 53 -3.98 -13.40 -13.59
CA VAL A 53 -5.09 -12.53 -13.15
C VAL A 53 -4.74 -11.08 -13.48
N PRO A 54 -5.72 -10.15 -13.54
CA PRO A 54 -5.40 -8.74 -13.65
C PRO A 54 -4.41 -8.33 -12.55
N GLU A 55 -3.37 -7.57 -12.91
CA GLU A 55 -2.52 -6.96 -11.90
C GLU A 55 -3.30 -5.92 -11.08
N ARG A 56 -2.74 -5.51 -9.95
CA ARG A 56 -3.30 -4.36 -9.22
C ARG A 56 -3.17 -3.11 -10.11
N VAL A 57 -4.25 -2.34 -10.25
CA VAL A 57 -4.26 -1.12 -11.10
C VAL A 57 -3.17 -0.12 -10.74
N VAL A 58 -2.77 -0.10 -9.47
CA VAL A 58 -1.59 0.56 -8.92
C VAL A 58 -0.89 -0.41 -8.00
N HIS A 59 0.39 -0.20 -7.71
CA HIS A 59 1.15 -1.08 -6.84
C HIS A 59 1.27 -2.53 -7.35
N ALA A 60 1.34 -2.70 -8.67
CA ALA A 60 1.42 -4.02 -9.32
C ALA A 60 2.72 -4.75 -8.93
N LYS A 61 3.88 -4.11 -9.12
CA LYS A 61 5.18 -4.67 -8.72
C LYS A 61 5.37 -4.60 -7.21
N GLY A 62 5.68 -5.75 -6.60
CA GLY A 62 5.89 -5.83 -5.16
C GLY A 62 6.42 -7.16 -4.67
N SER A 63 6.59 -7.24 -3.35
CA SER A 63 6.93 -8.45 -2.59
C SER A 63 6.35 -8.34 -1.18
N GLY A 64 6.39 -9.42 -0.41
CA GLY A 64 5.89 -9.39 0.95
C GLY A 64 6.38 -10.58 1.77
N ALA A 65 6.09 -10.51 3.06
CA ALA A 65 6.46 -11.53 4.02
C ALA A 65 5.47 -11.54 5.18
N TYR A 66 5.38 -12.70 5.83
CA TYR A 66 4.69 -12.86 7.10
C TYR A 66 5.59 -12.47 8.25
N GLY A 67 4.95 -12.19 9.39
CA GLY A 67 5.62 -11.81 10.60
C GLY A 67 4.65 -11.66 11.76
N PHE A 68 5.03 -10.84 12.72
CA PHE A 68 4.18 -10.49 13.85
C PHE A 68 4.42 -9.05 14.29
N PHE A 69 3.41 -8.50 14.95
CA PHE A 69 3.49 -7.26 15.70
C PHE A 69 3.39 -7.55 17.19
N GLU A 70 4.28 -6.97 17.98
CA GLU A 70 4.35 -7.13 19.43
C GLU A 70 4.21 -5.77 20.11
N VAL A 71 3.23 -5.65 21.01
CA VAL A 71 2.99 -4.43 21.81
C VAL A 71 4.01 -4.35 22.93
N THR A 72 4.80 -3.28 22.97
CA THR A 72 5.83 -3.04 23.99
C THR A 72 5.48 -1.93 24.96
N ASN A 73 4.46 -1.12 24.64
CA ASN A 73 4.04 0.04 25.40
C ASN A 73 2.53 0.04 25.55
N ASP A 74 2.04 0.45 26.73
CA ASP A 74 0.61 0.54 26.99
C ASP A 74 0.02 1.79 26.35
N VAL A 75 -0.85 1.57 25.36
CA VAL A 75 -1.64 2.62 24.68
C VAL A 75 -3.14 2.44 24.89
N SER A 76 -3.56 1.62 25.86
CA SER A 76 -4.97 1.32 26.14
C SER A 76 -5.79 2.55 26.51
N GLN A 77 -5.14 3.61 27.02
CA GLN A 77 -5.78 4.91 27.25
C GLN A 77 -6.29 5.58 25.97
N PHE A 78 -5.80 5.19 24.80
CA PHE A 78 -6.20 5.77 23.52
C PHE A 78 -7.07 4.83 22.68
N THR A 79 -6.86 3.52 22.77
CA THR A 79 -7.61 2.55 21.96
C THR A 79 -7.93 1.26 22.70
N LYS A 80 -9.14 0.75 22.50
CA LYS A 80 -9.62 -0.56 22.96
C LYS A 80 -9.31 -1.70 21.98
N ALA A 81 -8.64 -1.42 20.87
CA ALA A 81 -8.35 -2.42 19.86
C ALA A 81 -7.46 -3.54 20.42
N ASP A 82 -7.87 -4.79 20.21
CA ASP A 82 -7.27 -5.97 20.83
C ASP A 82 -5.79 -6.14 20.47
N LEU A 83 -5.40 -5.83 19.23
CA LEU A 83 -4.03 -5.89 18.75
C LEU A 83 -3.06 -4.91 19.44
N PHE A 84 -3.57 -3.86 20.09
CA PHE A 84 -2.78 -2.82 20.75
C PHE A 84 -2.83 -2.91 22.28
N GLN A 85 -3.42 -3.97 22.83
CA GLN A 85 -3.42 -4.18 24.28
C GLN A 85 -2.05 -4.66 24.77
N PRO A 86 -1.64 -4.30 26.01
CA PRO A 86 -0.31 -4.62 26.53
C PRO A 86 0.05 -6.11 26.43
N GLY A 87 1.24 -6.41 25.91
CA GLY A 87 1.75 -7.78 25.77
C GLY A 87 1.11 -8.61 24.66
N LYS A 88 0.21 -8.02 23.85
CA LYS A 88 -0.35 -8.72 22.69
C LYS A 88 0.72 -8.92 21.61
N ARG A 89 0.75 -10.14 21.07
CA ARG A 89 1.49 -10.49 19.85
C ARG A 89 0.49 -10.96 18.79
N THR A 90 0.50 -10.31 17.64
CA THR A 90 -0.48 -10.51 16.56
C THR A 90 0.24 -10.91 15.29
N GLU A 91 -0.13 -12.05 14.70
CA GLU A 91 0.40 -12.45 13.39
C GLU A 91 -0.01 -11.44 12.31
N MET A 92 0.85 -11.25 11.32
CA MET A 92 0.59 -10.31 10.25
C MET A 92 1.22 -10.68 8.92
N LEU A 93 0.70 -10.08 7.86
CA LEU A 93 1.24 -10.09 6.50
C LEU A 93 1.57 -8.65 6.08
N ALA A 94 2.78 -8.43 5.57
CA ALA A 94 3.19 -7.19 4.95
C ALA A 94 3.39 -7.36 3.45
N ARG A 95 2.94 -6.38 2.65
CA ARG A 95 3.26 -6.26 1.23
C ARG A 95 3.85 -4.89 0.92
N PHE A 96 5.02 -4.89 0.31
CA PHE A 96 5.71 -3.72 -0.23
C PHE A 96 5.59 -3.68 -1.74
N SER A 97 5.62 -2.48 -2.32
CA SER A 97 5.44 -2.30 -3.76
C SER A 97 5.94 -0.94 -4.24
N THR A 98 6.18 -0.78 -5.53
CA THR A 98 6.16 0.54 -6.21
C THR A 98 4.70 0.98 -6.41
N VAL A 99 4.40 2.01 -7.23
CA VAL A 99 3.03 2.49 -7.49
C VAL A 99 2.66 2.42 -8.97
N ALA A 100 3.42 3.08 -9.83
CA ALA A 100 3.01 3.34 -11.21
C ALA A 100 3.27 2.14 -12.14
N GLY A 101 4.44 1.51 -11.99
CA GLY A 101 4.91 0.45 -12.87
C GLY A 101 4.06 -0.82 -12.81
N GLU A 102 4.00 -1.52 -13.95
CA GLU A 102 3.32 -2.80 -14.11
C GLU A 102 4.08 -3.96 -13.43
N GLN A 103 3.53 -5.18 -13.44
CA GLN A 103 4.06 -6.34 -12.70
C GLN A 103 5.53 -6.69 -13.02
N GLY A 104 6.01 -6.38 -14.22
CA GLY A 104 7.39 -6.61 -14.65
C GLY A 104 8.32 -5.40 -14.58
N SER A 105 7.84 -4.26 -14.03
CA SER A 105 8.66 -3.05 -13.93
C SER A 105 9.81 -3.21 -12.91
N PRO A 106 10.94 -2.50 -13.07
CA PRO A 106 12.05 -2.55 -12.11
C PRO A 106 11.70 -2.03 -10.72
N ASP A 107 12.19 -2.71 -9.69
CA ASP A 107 11.99 -2.36 -8.27
C ASP A 107 12.59 -1.00 -7.88
N THR A 108 13.62 -0.54 -8.60
CA THR A 108 14.42 0.65 -8.30
C THR A 108 13.93 1.93 -8.99
N TRP A 109 12.81 1.91 -9.71
CA TRP A 109 12.24 3.15 -10.25
C TRP A 109 11.88 4.14 -9.14
N ARG A 110 12.09 5.45 -9.42
CA ARG A 110 11.65 6.54 -8.53
C ARG A 110 10.14 6.55 -8.43
N ASP A 111 9.63 6.29 -7.23
CA ASP A 111 8.21 6.12 -6.96
C ASP A 111 7.99 6.15 -5.43
N PRO A 112 6.80 6.50 -4.90
CA PRO A 112 6.47 6.08 -3.55
C PRO A 112 6.55 4.55 -3.42
N ARG A 113 6.65 4.05 -2.20
CA ARG A 113 6.52 2.62 -1.93
C ARG A 113 5.29 2.33 -1.10
N GLY A 114 4.50 1.35 -1.54
CA GLY A 114 3.42 0.79 -0.73
C GLY A 114 3.98 0.10 0.52
N PHE A 115 3.29 0.27 1.65
CA PHE A 115 3.60 -0.35 2.94
C PHE A 115 2.29 -0.88 3.54
N ALA A 116 1.76 -1.94 2.94
CA ALA A 116 0.44 -2.49 3.29
C ALA A 116 0.59 -3.59 4.34
N LEU A 117 -0.12 -3.45 5.46
CA LEU A 117 -0.06 -4.36 6.60
C LEU A 117 -1.44 -4.93 6.91
N LYS A 118 -1.53 -6.24 7.09
CA LYS A 118 -2.72 -6.96 7.55
C LYS A 118 -2.40 -7.65 8.86
N PHE A 119 -3.14 -7.33 9.91
CA PHE A 119 -3.02 -7.93 11.24
C PHE A 119 -4.18 -8.91 11.44
N TYR A 120 -3.88 -10.16 11.75
CA TYR A 120 -4.88 -11.20 11.99
C TYR A 120 -5.30 -11.18 13.47
N THR A 121 -6.22 -10.28 13.82
CA THR A 121 -6.64 -10.04 15.22
C THR A 121 -7.71 -11.06 15.66
N GLU A 122 -8.06 -11.06 16.95
CA GLU A 122 -9.16 -11.88 17.47
C GLU A 122 -10.54 -11.32 17.11
N GLN A 123 -10.59 -10.07 16.64
CA GLN A 123 -11.81 -9.37 16.25
C GLN A 123 -11.94 -9.20 14.72
N GLY A 124 -11.12 -9.94 13.95
CA GLY A 124 -11.10 -9.90 12.49
C GLY A 124 -9.78 -9.38 11.94
N ASN A 125 -9.69 -9.22 10.63
CA ASN A 125 -8.50 -8.62 10.03
C ASN A 125 -8.55 -7.10 10.19
N TYR A 126 -7.45 -6.51 10.65
CA TYR A 126 -7.22 -5.07 10.57
C TYR A 126 -6.20 -4.79 9.47
N ASP A 127 -6.54 -3.93 8.52
CA ASP A 127 -5.63 -3.55 7.44
C ASP A 127 -5.20 -2.08 7.58
N LEU A 128 -3.90 -1.86 7.79
CA LEU A 128 -3.29 -0.54 7.67
C LEU A 128 -2.54 -0.45 6.34
N VAL A 129 -3.20 0.15 5.36
CA VAL A 129 -2.71 0.21 3.98
C VAL A 129 -1.95 1.52 3.76
N GLY A 130 -0.70 1.53 4.22
CA GLY A 130 0.17 2.70 4.23
C GLY A 130 1.07 2.84 3.00
N ASN A 131 1.94 3.85 3.06
CA ASN A 131 3.02 4.12 2.11
C ASN A 131 4.31 4.44 2.88
N ASN A 132 5.44 4.55 2.18
CA ASN A 132 6.72 5.01 2.73
C ASN A 132 6.83 6.54 2.92
N THR A 133 5.70 7.24 2.83
CA THR A 133 5.57 8.69 2.98
C THR A 133 4.38 9.04 3.89
N PRO A 134 4.49 10.06 4.76
CA PRO A 134 3.39 10.48 5.62
C PRO A 134 2.31 11.31 4.91
N ILE A 135 2.52 11.70 3.64
CA ILE A 135 1.58 12.51 2.86
C ILE A 135 1.32 11.90 1.48
N PHE A 136 0.41 12.50 0.71
CA PHE A 136 0.12 12.09 -0.66
C PHE A 136 -0.04 13.29 -1.59
N PHE A 137 -0.16 13.03 -2.91
CA PHE A 137 -0.16 14.06 -3.96
C PHE A 137 -1.46 14.86 -4.07
N VAL A 138 -2.58 14.29 -3.64
CA VAL A 138 -3.91 14.89 -3.76
C VAL A 138 -4.68 14.71 -2.45
N ARG A 139 -5.60 15.65 -2.18
CA ARG A 139 -6.42 15.68 -0.95
C ARG A 139 -7.91 15.45 -1.19
N ASP A 140 -8.31 15.14 -2.42
CA ASP A 140 -9.68 14.78 -2.79
C ASP A 140 -9.66 13.56 -3.73
N THR A 141 -10.44 12.53 -3.38
CA THR A 141 -10.43 11.23 -4.08
C THR A 141 -10.73 11.39 -5.55
N ILE A 142 -11.53 12.38 -5.95
CA ILE A 142 -11.91 12.56 -7.36
C ILE A 142 -10.71 12.88 -8.26
N LYS A 143 -9.57 13.33 -7.74
CA LYS A 143 -8.36 13.55 -8.55
C LYS A 143 -7.46 12.31 -8.65
N PHE A 144 -7.72 11.26 -7.87
CA PHE A 144 -6.83 10.11 -7.76
C PHE A 144 -6.67 9.37 -9.11
N GLN A 145 -7.76 9.10 -9.82
CA GLN A 145 -7.68 8.39 -11.09
C GLN A 145 -6.96 9.20 -12.19
N ASP A 146 -7.08 10.52 -12.17
CA ASP A 146 -6.40 11.39 -13.13
C ASP A 146 -4.90 11.46 -12.81
N PHE A 147 -4.54 11.59 -11.53
CA PHE A 147 -3.16 11.46 -11.05
C PHE A 147 -2.54 10.11 -11.46
N ILE A 148 -3.20 8.99 -11.16
CA ILE A 148 -2.62 7.67 -11.49
C ILE A 148 -2.45 7.50 -13.00
N ARG A 149 -3.37 8.01 -13.82
CA ARG A 149 -3.24 8.00 -15.28
C ARG A 149 -2.05 8.84 -15.72
N SER A 150 -1.83 10.03 -15.13
CA SER A 150 -0.69 10.88 -15.47
C SER A 150 0.66 10.24 -15.15
N GLN A 151 0.73 9.34 -14.16
CA GLN A 151 1.96 8.62 -13.80
C GLN A 151 2.25 7.39 -14.67
N LYS A 152 1.27 6.92 -15.42
CA LYS A 152 1.35 5.70 -16.23
C LYS A 152 1.70 6.04 -17.67
N ARG A 153 0.96 5.45 -18.62
CA ARG A 153 1.28 5.43 -20.04
C ARG A 153 0.26 6.23 -20.81
N ARG A 154 0.71 6.93 -21.85
CA ARG A 154 -0.20 7.56 -22.78
C ARG A 154 -1.00 6.53 -23.58
N PRO A 155 -2.27 6.82 -23.90
CA PRO A 155 -3.14 5.88 -24.60
C PRO A 155 -2.76 5.67 -26.07
N ASP A 156 -2.11 6.64 -26.71
CA ASP A 156 -1.76 6.60 -28.13
C ASP A 156 -0.50 5.79 -28.44
N ASN A 157 0.50 5.82 -27.54
CA ASN A 157 1.79 5.18 -27.77
C ASN A 157 2.24 4.19 -26.67
N GLY A 158 1.52 4.10 -25.55
CA GLY A 158 1.87 3.19 -24.46
C GLY A 158 3.16 3.55 -23.69
N LEU A 159 3.69 4.76 -23.84
CA LEU A 159 4.91 5.22 -23.18
C LEU A 159 4.59 6.07 -21.94
N ARG A 160 5.48 6.03 -20.95
CA ARG A 160 5.47 7.04 -19.87
C ARG A 160 5.87 8.39 -20.46
N ASP A 161 5.30 9.46 -19.91
CA ASP A 161 5.51 10.81 -20.41
C ASP A 161 5.75 11.76 -19.23
N ASN A 162 6.89 12.44 -19.23
CA ASN A 162 7.23 13.38 -18.17
C ASN A 162 6.45 14.69 -18.32
N ASP A 163 6.08 15.08 -19.54
CA ASP A 163 5.23 16.25 -19.79
C ASP A 163 3.86 16.04 -19.14
N MET A 164 3.26 14.85 -19.31
CA MET A 164 1.98 14.50 -18.70
C MET A 164 2.03 14.50 -17.16
N GLN A 165 3.13 14.02 -16.57
CA GLN A 165 3.33 14.03 -15.12
C GLN A 165 3.42 15.46 -14.58
N TRP A 166 4.27 16.29 -15.19
CA TRP A 166 4.46 17.68 -14.78
C TRP A 166 3.25 18.57 -15.10
N ASP A 167 2.50 18.31 -16.17
CA ASP A 167 1.26 19.01 -16.47
C ASP A 167 0.26 18.83 -15.33
N PHE A 168 0.03 17.58 -14.89
CA PHE A 168 -0.85 17.30 -13.76
C PHE A 168 -0.36 17.95 -12.46
N TRP A 169 0.91 17.74 -12.09
CA TRP A 169 1.45 18.28 -10.83
C TRP A 169 1.42 19.80 -10.77
N THR A 170 1.77 20.48 -11.87
CA THR A 170 1.79 21.94 -11.91
C THR A 170 0.39 22.57 -11.93
N LEU A 171 -0.63 21.84 -12.40
CA LEU A 171 -2.04 22.23 -12.33
C LEU A 171 -2.73 21.81 -11.03
N SER A 172 -2.11 20.94 -10.23
CA SER A 172 -2.59 20.48 -8.92
C SER A 172 -1.55 20.81 -7.84
N PRO A 173 -1.41 22.10 -7.46
CA PRO A 173 -0.36 22.56 -6.56
C PRO A 173 -0.37 21.88 -5.19
N GLU A 174 -1.50 21.30 -4.76
CA GLU A 174 -1.58 20.48 -3.54
C GLU A 174 -0.57 19.32 -3.51
N SER A 175 -0.02 18.94 -4.66
CA SER A 175 0.99 17.89 -4.82
C SER A 175 2.39 18.26 -4.33
N ALA A 176 2.68 19.55 -4.11
CA ALA A 176 4.02 20.08 -3.85
C ALA A 176 4.77 19.38 -2.71
N HIS A 177 4.07 19.07 -1.62
CA HIS A 177 4.69 18.37 -0.50
C HIS A 177 5.18 16.98 -0.88
N GLN A 178 4.31 16.20 -1.52
CA GLN A 178 4.64 14.82 -1.90
C GLN A 178 5.59 14.77 -3.11
N VAL A 179 5.52 15.71 -4.06
CA VAL A 179 6.48 15.81 -5.17
C VAL A 179 7.88 16.14 -4.62
N THR A 180 7.98 17.05 -3.65
CA THR A 180 9.26 17.34 -2.95
C THR A 180 9.81 16.08 -2.27
N TYR A 181 8.97 15.31 -1.59
CA TYR A 181 9.37 14.05 -0.97
C TYR A 181 9.83 13.01 -2.00
N LEU A 182 9.08 12.85 -3.10
CA LEU A 182 9.37 11.90 -4.17
C LEU A 182 10.68 12.21 -4.90
N MET A 183 10.95 13.49 -5.17
CA MET A 183 12.14 13.91 -5.92
C MET A 183 13.39 13.96 -5.03
N GLY A 184 13.22 13.92 -3.71
CA GLY A 184 14.32 13.73 -2.76
C GLY A 184 14.85 12.30 -2.74
N ASP A 185 15.82 12.06 -1.86
CA ASP A 185 16.53 10.77 -1.75
C ASP A 185 15.59 9.59 -1.44
N ARG A 186 14.55 9.82 -0.64
CA ARG A 186 13.59 8.77 -0.24
C ARG A 186 12.65 8.32 -1.36
N GLY A 187 12.73 8.93 -2.55
CA GLY A 187 12.05 8.46 -3.76
C GLY A 187 12.57 7.13 -4.30
N ILE A 188 13.78 6.73 -3.90
CA ILE A 188 14.37 5.44 -4.26
C ILE A 188 15.03 4.83 -3.01
N PRO A 189 14.26 4.16 -2.14
CA PRO A 189 14.86 3.47 -1.00
C PRO A 189 15.79 2.36 -1.50
N LYS A 190 16.87 2.09 -0.75
CA LYS A 190 17.86 1.06 -1.13
C LYS A 190 17.31 -0.35 -1.14
N THR A 191 16.42 -0.63 -0.18
CA THR A 191 15.67 -1.87 -0.05
C THR A 191 14.33 -1.56 0.61
N TYR A 192 13.39 -2.51 0.58
CA TYR A 192 12.18 -2.39 1.39
C TYR A 192 12.47 -2.32 2.90
N ARG A 193 13.62 -2.85 3.36
CA ARG A 193 13.99 -2.86 4.78
C ARG A 193 14.53 -1.51 5.26
N ASN A 194 15.01 -0.66 4.35
CA ASN A 194 15.62 0.65 4.65
C ASN A 194 14.68 1.84 4.43
N MET A 195 13.36 1.61 4.47
CA MET A 195 12.37 2.68 4.41
C MET A 195 11.44 2.64 5.63
N ASN A 196 10.95 3.80 6.02
CA ASN A 196 9.83 3.89 6.96
C ASN A 196 8.52 3.49 6.28
N GLY A 197 7.52 3.14 7.08
CA GLY A 197 6.12 3.07 6.69
C GLY A 197 5.28 4.09 7.45
N TYR A 198 4.19 4.55 6.86
CA TYR A 198 3.27 5.49 7.47
C TYR A 198 1.84 5.11 7.08
N GLY A 199 0.89 5.31 8.00
CA GLY A 199 -0.53 5.25 7.65
C GLY A 199 -0.96 6.39 6.71
N SER A 200 -0.16 7.47 6.68
CA SER A 200 -0.37 8.74 5.97
C SER A 200 -1.61 9.50 6.46
N HIS A 201 -2.79 8.89 6.34
CA HIS A 201 -4.06 9.44 6.80
C HIS A 201 -4.10 9.62 8.30
N THR A 202 -4.96 10.55 8.72
CA THR A 202 -5.47 10.57 10.08
C THR A 202 -6.53 9.48 10.22
N TYR A 203 -6.43 8.68 11.27
CA TYR A 203 -7.45 7.71 11.68
C TYR A 203 -8.03 8.12 13.04
N MET A 204 -9.05 7.41 13.49
CA MET A 204 -9.60 7.54 14.83
C MET A 204 -9.20 6.34 15.69
N TRP A 205 -8.80 6.62 16.93
CA TRP A 205 -8.72 5.64 18.01
C TRP A 205 -9.80 5.92 19.05
N ILE A 206 -10.39 4.85 19.61
CA ILE A 206 -11.45 4.94 20.63
C ILE A 206 -11.07 4.03 21.79
N ASN A 207 -10.96 4.59 23.00
CA ASN A 207 -10.55 3.83 24.18
C ASN A 207 -11.72 3.07 24.83
N GLY A 208 -11.44 2.36 25.94
CA GLY A 208 -12.44 1.57 26.66
C GLY A 208 -13.57 2.40 27.31
N ALA A 209 -13.35 3.70 27.53
CA ALA A 209 -14.35 4.64 28.05
C ALA A 209 -15.17 5.32 26.94
N GLY A 210 -14.86 5.05 25.67
CA GLY A 210 -15.53 5.68 24.52
C GLY A 210 -14.94 7.04 24.11
N GLU A 211 -13.85 7.49 24.74
CA GLU A 211 -13.15 8.71 24.36
C GLU A 211 -12.45 8.51 23.01
N ARG A 212 -12.42 9.58 22.20
CA ARG A 212 -11.94 9.55 20.82
C ARG A 212 -10.65 10.34 20.69
N PHE A 213 -9.78 9.88 19.81
CA PHE A 213 -8.50 10.50 19.52
C PHE A 213 -8.21 10.40 18.03
N TRP A 214 -7.60 11.44 17.47
CA TRP A 214 -7.05 11.38 16.12
C TRP A 214 -5.63 10.83 16.16
N VAL A 215 -5.32 9.91 15.25
CA VAL A 215 -4.05 9.19 15.25
C VAL A 215 -3.37 9.20 13.87
N LYS A 216 -2.04 9.38 13.86
CA LYS A 216 -1.15 9.14 12.72
C LYS A 216 -0.19 7.99 13.05
N TYR A 217 -0.04 7.02 12.15
CA TYR A 217 0.85 5.87 12.32
C TYR A 217 2.21 6.08 11.66
N HIS A 218 3.29 5.72 12.37
CA HIS A 218 4.69 5.84 11.92
C HIS A 218 5.45 4.55 12.23
N PHE A 219 5.74 3.74 11.22
CA PHE A 219 6.64 2.58 11.30
C PHE A 219 8.06 3.02 10.96
N LYS A 220 8.90 3.20 11.97
CA LYS A 220 10.30 3.59 11.79
C LYS A 220 11.14 2.33 11.56
N THR A 221 11.90 2.29 10.47
CA THR A 221 12.79 1.14 10.22
C THR A 221 13.88 1.06 11.29
N ASP A 222 14.09 -0.14 11.83
CA ASP A 222 15.16 -0.40 12.79
C ASP A 222 16.51 -0.66 12.07
N GLN A 223 16.49 -0.77 10.74
CA GLN A 223 17.68 -0.98 9.89
C GLN A 223 18.36 0.34 9.49
N GLY A 224 17.74 1.48 9.78
CA GLY A 224 18.15 2.79 9.30
C GLY A 224 17.62 3.10 7.89
N ILE A 225 17.32 4.38 7.65
CA ILE A 225 16.91 4.87 6.33
C ILE A 225 18.13 4.90 5.42
N ASP A 226 18.01 4.31 4.23
CA ASP A 226 19.05 4.30 3.20
C ASP A 226 18.39 4.36 1.81
N PHE A 227 19.11 4.87 0.82
CA PHE A 227 18.58 5.19 -0.51
C PHE A 227 19.59 4.88 -1.63
N LEU A 228 19.10 4.86 -2.87
CA LEU A 228 19.92 4.84 -4.08
C LEU A 228 19.91 6.23 -4.70
N THR A 229 21.05 6.67 -5.22
CA THR A 229 21.10 7.78 -6.16
C THR A 229 20.39 7.41 -7.47
N GLN A 230 20.03 8.41 -8.28
CA GLN A 230 19.37 8.15 -9.56
C GLN A 230 20.23 7.27 -10.48
N ALA A 231 21.55 7.49 -10.52
CA ALA A 231 22.46 6.73 -11.37
C ALA A 231 22.56 5.25 -10.96
N GLU A 232 22.70 4.97 -9.66
CA GLU A 232 22.69 3.59 -9.14
C GLU A 232 21.37 2.89 -9.44
N ALA A 233 20.26 3.60 -9.27
CA ALA A 233 18.93 3.07 -9.52
C ALA A 233 18.71 2.72 -11.00
N ASP A 234 19.20 3.57 -11.92
CA ASP A 234 19.11 3.36 -13.36
C ASP A 234 19.95 2.16 -13.82
N GLU A 235 21.15 1.98 -13.25
CA GLU A 235 21.99 0.78 -13.49
C GLU A 235 21.28 -0.49 -12.99
N LEU A 236 20.83 -0.48 -11.73
CA LEU A 236 20.16 -1.63 -11.11
C LEU A 236 18.84 -1.98 -11.79
N ALA A 237 18.14 -0.99 -12.36
CA ALA A 237 16.92 -1.24 -13.12
C ALA A 237 17.17 -2.15 -14.35
N GLY A 238 18.38 -2.12 -14.92
CA GLY A 238 18.81 -2.98 -16.01
C GLY A 238 19.43 -4.30 -15.56
N THR A 239 20.18 -4.31 -14.46
CA THR A 239 20.95 -5.49 -14.03
C THR A 239 20.23 -6.39 -13.03
N ASP A 240 19.37 -5.83 -12.17
CA ASP A 240 18.60 -6.56 -11.16
C ASP A 240 17.22 -5.90 -10.94
N PRO A 241 16.26 -6.09 -11.87
CA PRO A 241 14.94 -5.46 -11.78
C PRO A 241 14.10 -5.97 -10.59
N ASP A 242 14.52 -7.04 -9.91
CA ASP A 242 13.84 -7.63 -8.75
C ASP A 242 14.64 -7.47 -7.44
N LEU A 243 15.57 -6.49 -7.40
CA LEU A 243 16.46 -6.24 -6.27
C LEU A 243 15.76 -6.23 -4.92
N HIS A 244 14.67 -5.46 -4.77
CA HIS A 244 13.99 -5.32 -3.47
C HIS A 244 13.25 -6.59 -3.07
N ARG A 245 12.66 -7.31 -4.04
CA ARG A 245 12.05 -8.63 -3.83
C ARG A 245 13.10 -9.63 -3.36
N MET A 246 14.24 -9.68 -4.04
CA MET A 246 15.35 -10.59 -3.74
C MET A 246 15.98 -10.29 -2.37
N ASP A 247 16.23 -9.02 -2.05
CA ASP A 247 16.78 -8.59 -0.76
C ASP A 247 15.89 -9.04 0.41
N LEU A 248 14.58 -8.77 0.35
CA LEU A 248 13.66 -9.15 1.44
C LEU A 248 13.64 -10.67 1.64
N TYR A 249 13.55 -11.43 0.56
CA TYR A 249 13.50 -12.90 0.61
C TYR A 249 14.76 -13.48 1.26
N LYS A 250 15.94 -13.06 0.78
CA LYS A 250 17.24 -13.55 1.29
C LYS A 250 17.53 -13.07 2.71
N ALA A 251 17.12 -11.87 3.07
CA ALA A 251 17.27 -11.36 4.42
C ALA A 251 16.53 -12.26 5.43
N ILE A 252 15.29 -12.65 5.12
CA ILE A 252 14.50 -13.54 5.98
C ILE A 252 15.08 -14.96 5.99
N GLU A 253 15.41 -15.51 4.82
CA GLU A 253 15.99 -16.86 4.69
C GLU A 253 17.31 -17.01 5.49
N SER A 254 18.13 -15.96 5.52
CA SER A 254 19.39 -15.92 6.26
C SER A 254 19.25 -15.59 7.75
N GLY A 255 18.03 -15.43 8.27
CA GLY A 255 17.78 -15.08 9.67
C GLY A 255 17.99 -13.60 10.01
N ASN A 256 18.22 -12.74 9.02
CA ASN A 256 18.33 -11.28 9.16
C ASN A 256 16.97 -10.60 8.97
N ALA A 257 15.96 -11.10 9.69
CA ALA A 257 14.59 -10.62 9.68
C ALA A 257 14.52 -9.10 9.96
N PRO A 258 13.93 -8.28 9.06
CA PRO A 258 13.80 -6.85 9.31
C PRO A 258 12.71 -6.54 10.34
N SER A 259 12.89 -5.44 11.07
CA SER A 259 11.90 -4.92 12.00
C SER A 259 11.64 -3.43 11.84
N TRP A 260 10.49 -3.00 12.35
CA TRP A 260 10.07 -1.61 12.43
C TRP A 260 9.41 -1.31 13.77
N SER A 261 9.83 -0.23 14.41
CA SER A 261 9.20 0.33 15.60
C SER A 261 7.96 1.14 15.21
N LEU A 262 6.77 0.72 15.66
CA LEU A 262 5.54 1.51 15.53
C LEU A 262 5.51 2.60 16.58
N LYS A 263 5.41 3.84 16.10
CA LYS A 263 5.10 5.03 16.86
C LYS A 263 3.81 5.66 16.34
N VAL A 264 3.12 6.40 17.20
CA VAL A 264 1.91 7.15 16.83
C VAL A 264 1.99 8.60 17.29
N GLN A 265 1.32 9.50 16.58
CA GLN A 265 0.95 10.81 17.12
C GLN A 265 -0.51 10.73 17.56
N ILE A 266 -0.83 11.34 18.70
CA ILE A 266 -2.18 11.40 19.24
C ILE A 266 -2.59 12.86 19.38
N MET A 267 -3.68 13.23 18.73
CA MET A 267 -4.33 14.52 18.83
C MET A 267 -5.69 14.33 19.53
N PRO A 268 -5.99 15.09 20.61
CA PRO A 268 -7.32 15.11 21.22
C PRO A 268 -8.41 15.38 20.17
N PHE A 269 -9.59 14.77 20.32
CA PHE A 269 -10.64 14.85 19.31
C PHE A 269 -11.04 16.30 18.97
N GLU A 270 -11.21 17.14 19.99
CA GLU A 270 -11.66 18.53 19.87
C GLU A 270 -10.62 19.45 19.23
N ASP A 271 -9.32 19.13 19.38
CA ASP A 271 -8.24 19.98 18.87
C ASP A 271 -8.24 20.06 17.34
N ALA A 272 -8.78 19.05 16.66
CA ALA A 272 -8.75 18.98 15.20
C ALA A 272 -9.44 20.13 14.49
N ALA A 273 -10.53 20.68 15.06
CA ALA A 273 -11.33 21.72 14.43
C ALA A 273 -10.55 23.03 14.25
N ASP A 274 -9.74 23.40 15.25
CA ASP A 274 -8.99 24.65 15.29
C ASP A 274 -7.47 24.46 15.14
N TYR A 275 -7.01 23.23 14.92
CA TYR A 275 -5.59 22.96 14.71
C TYR A 275 -5.05 23.71 13.49
N ARG A 276 -3.77 24.07 13.51
CA ARG A 276 -3.21 25.02 12.54
C ARG A 276 -3.15 24.52 11.09
N PHE A 277 -3.02 23.21 10.93
CA PHE A 277 -3.13 22.53 9.64
C PHE A 277 -4.36 21.64 9.68
N ASN A 278 -5.09 21.50 8.58
CA ASN A 278 -6.21 20.57 8.54
C ASN A 278 -5.68 19.12 8.74
N PRO A 279 -6.02 18.43 9.84
CA PRO A 279 -5.53 17.08 10.08
C PRO A 279 -6.10 16.06 9.10
N PHE A 280 -7.17 16.39 8.38
CA PHE A 280 -7.84 15.56 7.38
C PHE A 280 -7.41 15.87 5.94
N ASP A 281 -6.48 16.80 5.75
CA ASP A 281 -5.80 17.03 4.50
C ASP A 281 -4.58 16.10 4.39
N LEU A 282 -4.65 15.13 3.49
CA LEU A 282 -3.59 14.13 3.27
C LEU A 282 -2.26 14.72 2.76
N THR A 283 -2.23 15.99 2.38
CA THR A 283 -0.98 16.68 1.99
C THR A 283 -0.24 17.30 3.18
N LYS A 284 -0.79 17.19 4.39
CA LYS A 284 -0.24 17.80 5.61
C LYS A 284 0.33 16.76 6.57
N ILE A 285 1.48 17.08 7.16
CA ILE A 285 2.00 16.42 8.36
C ILE A 285 1.58 17.18 9.62
N TRP A 286 1.62 16.49 10.77
CA TRP A 286 1.56 17.13 12.08
C TRP A 286 2.99 17.31 12.59
N PRO A 287 3.47 18.54 12.81
CA PRO A 287 4.80 18.75 13.38
C PRO A 287 4.97 17.98 14.69
N HIS A 288 6.08 17.25 14.81
CA HIS A 288 6.38 16.46 16.01
C HIS A 288 6.55 17.34 17.27
N GLY A 289 6.82 18.64 17.12
CA GLY A 289 6.86 19.59 18.23
C GLY A 289 5.49 19.87 18.84
N ASP A 290 4.41 19.71 18.06
CA ASP A 290 3.03 19.91 18.53
C ASP A 290 2.47 18.59 19.08
N TYR A 291 2.64 17.51 18.30
CA TYR A 291 2.20 16.16 18.66
C TYR A 291 3.39 15.20 18.58
N PRO A 292 4.08 14.90 19.70
CA PRO A 292 5.24 14.04 19.69
C PRO A 292 4.89 12.58 19.37
N LEU A 293 5.91 11.82 18.98
CA LEU A 293 5.76 10.39 18.74
C LEU A 293 5.70 9.61 20.06
N ILE A 294 4.69 8.75 20.18
CA ILE A 294 4.46 7.83 21.29
C ILE A 294 4.77 6.41 20.81
N ASP A 295 5.61 5.68 21.54
CA ASP A 295 5.94 4.28 21.24
C ASP A 295 4.76 3.35 21.51
N VAL A 296 4.55 2.37 20.61
CA VAL A 296 3.47 1.37 20.72
C VAL A 296 4.03 -0.05 20.80
N GLY A 297 4.86 -0.42 19.82
CA GLY A 297 5.29 -1.80 19.64
C GLY A 297 6.23 -1.96 18.46
N ARG A 298 6.53 -3.21 18.11
CA ARG A 298 7.47 -3.55 17.04
C ARG A 298 6.89 -4.60 16.10
N MET A 299 7.02 -4.36 14.81
CA MET A 299 6.76 -5.31 13.75
C MET A 299 8.06 -6.02 13.37
N THR A 300 8.04 -7.35 13.23
CA THR A 300 9.16 -8.15 12.72
C THR A 300 8.65 -9.08 11.61
N LEU A 301 9.33 -9.11 10.47
CA LEU A 301 9.01 -10.04 9.36
C LEU A 301 9.98 -11.22 9.38
N ASP A 302 9.47 -12.41 9.69
CA ASP A 302 10.27 -13.59 10.01
C ASP A 302 9.99 -14.80 9.11
N ARG A 303 9.05 -14.69 8.16
CA ARG A 303 8.64 -15.83 7.33
C ARG A 303 8.32 -15.44 5.89
N ASN A 304 9.06 -16.04 4.95
CA ASN A 304 8.77 -15.92 3.52
C ASN A 304 7.47 -16.65 3.15
N PRO A 305 6.73 -16.18 2.12
CA PRO A 305 5.58 -16.91 1.61
C PRO A 305 6.02 -18.24 0.98
N GLU A 306 5.24 -19.30 1.22
CA GLU A 306 5.47 -20.62 0.60
C GLU A 306 5.17 -20.61 -0.90
N ASP A 307 4.14 -19.83 -1.29
CA ASP A 307 3.76 -19.58 -2.68
C ASP A 307 3.51 -18.07 -2.85
N TYR A 308 4.33 -17.43 -3.69
CA TYR A 308 4.24 -15.99 -3.95
C TYR A 308 2.87 -15.60 -4.54
N PHE A 309 2.34 -16.40 -5.48
CA PHE A 309 1.08 -16.06 -6.14
C PHE A 309 -0.08 -16.14 -5.15
N ILE A 310 -0.15 -17.22 -4.37
CA ILE A 310 -1.21 -17.40 -3.37
C ILE A 310 -1.13 -16.32 -2.29
N HIS A 311 0.05 -16.13 -1.68
CA HIS A 311 0.15 -15.32 -0.46
C HIS A 311 0.41 -13.85 -0.71
N ILE A 312 1.02 -13.46 -1.85
CA ILE A 312 1.37 -12.06 -2.15
C ILE A 312 0.52 -11.51 -3.29
N GLU A 313 0.43 -12.22 -4.43
CA GLU A 313 -0.33 -11.72 -5.58
C GLU A 313 -1.84 -11.68 -5.28
N GLN A 314 -2.38 -12.72 -4.64
CA GLN A 314 -3.80 -12.79 -4.25
C GLN A 314 -4.12 -12.14 -2.89
N ALA A 315 -3.15 -11.58 -2.18
CA ALA A 315 -3.42 -10.81 -0.98
C ALA A 315 -4.29 -9.57 -1.28
N ALA A 316 -5.27 -9.31 -0.43
CA ALA A 316 -6.21 -8.22 -0.53
C ALA A 316 -6.15 -7.40 0.78
N PHE A 317 -5.72 -6.15 0.68
CA PHE A 317 -5.60 -5.22 1.81
C PHE A 317 -6.58 -4.08 1.59
N GLU A 318 -7.46 -3.79 2.52
CA GLU A 318 -8.50 -2.77 2.33
C GLU A 318 -8.66 -1.90 3.58
N PRO A 319 -8.54 -0.56 3.49
CA PRO A 319 -8.71 0.33 4.64
C PRO A 319 -10.07 0.24 5.36
N SER A 320 -11.07 -0.42 4.75
CA SER A 320 -12.37 -0.73 5.35
C SER A 320 -12.32 -1.88 6.36
N ASN A 321 -11.25 -2.68 6.39
CA ASN A 321 -11.00 -3.68 7.43
C ASN A 321 -10.54 -3.00 8.71
N LEU A 322 -11.51 -2.45 9.44
CA LEU A 322 -11.34 -1.80 10.74
C LEU A 322 -11.91 -2.69 11.83
N VAL A 323 -11.21 -2.75 12.96
CA VAL A 323 -11.60 -3.52 14.15
C VAL A 323 -12.07 -2.55 15.25
N PRO A 324 -12.88 -3.01 16.22
CA PRO A 324 -13.32 -2.19 17.34
C PRO A 324 -12.16 -1.41 18.00
N GLY A 325 -12.37 -0.13 18.25
CA GLY A 325 -11.34 0.77 18.77
C GLY A 325 -10.52 1.52 17.70
N ILE A 326 -10.73 1.23 16.41
CA ILE A 326 -10.14 1.94 15.29
C ILE A 326 -11.23 2.36 14.30
N GLY A 327 -11.19 3.60 13.84
CA GLY A 327 -12.14 4.18 12.90
C GLY A 327 -11.50 5.00 11.80
N PRO A 328 -12.24 5.34 10.73
CA PRO A 328 -11.78 6.31 9.74
C PRO A 328 -11.85 7.73 10.31
N SER A 329 -11.42 8.70 9.51
CA SER A 329 -11.57 10.13 9.78
C SER A 329 -12.30 10.83 8.61
N PRO A 330 -12.65 12.12 8.75
CA PRO A 330 -13.18 12.96 7.67
C PRO A 330 -12.26 13.15 6.45
N ASP A 331 -11.06 12.56 6.42
CA ASP A 331 -10.15 12.65 5.28
C ASP A 331 -10.82 12.08 4.01
N LYS A 332 -11.15 12.98 3.07
CA LYS A 332 -11.79 12.66 1.79
C LYS A 332 -11.07 11.57 1.01
N MET A 333 -9.74 11.50 1.10
CA MET A 333 -8.95 10.44 0.44
C MET A 333 -9.18 9.10 1.13
N LEU A 334 -9.12 9.06 2.47
CA LEU A 334 -9.35 7.83 3.23
C LEU A 334 -10.76 7.28 2.96
N LEU A 335 -11.79 8.13 2.99
CA LEU A 335 -13.17 7.73 2.75
C LEU A 335 -13.38 7.12 1.36
N GLY A 336 -12.74 7.67 0.32
CA GLY A 336 -12.76 7.08 -1.02
C GLY A 336 -12.11 5.69 -1.07
N ARG A 337 -11.03 5.48 -0.30
CA ARG A 337 -10.33 4.18 -0.22
C ARG A 337 -11.16 3.10 0.47
N LEU A 338 -12.04 3.46 1.41
CA LEU A 338 -12.95 2.49 2.05
C LEU A 338 -13.83 1.75 1.02
N PHE A 339 -14.20 2.43 -0.07
CA PHE A 339 -14.95 1.83 -1.18
C PHE A 339 -14.04 1.17 -2.22
N SER A 340 -12.99 1.88 -2.66
CA SER A 340 -12.21 1.50 -3.84
C SER A 340 -11.51 0.14 -3.72
N TYR A 341 -10.98 -0.20 -2.54
CA TYR A 341 -10.19 -1.42 -2.37
C TYR A 341 -11.05 -2.69 -2.43
N PRO A 342 -12.13 -2.83 -1.65
CA PRO A 342 -13.01 -3.99 -1.77
C PRO A 342 -13.60 -4.14 -3.18
N ASP A 343 -13.89 -3.03 -3.87
CA ASP A 343 -14.39 -3.05 -5.25
C ASP A 343 -13.37 -3.65 -6.23
N THR A 344 -12.14 -3.16 -6.24
CA THR A 344 -11.10 -3.70 -7.13
C THR A 344 -10.74 -5.15 -6.81
N HIS A 345 -10.83 -5.59 -5.54
CA HIS A 345 -10.63 -6.99 -5.16
C HIS A 345 -11.66 -7.93 -5.78
N ARG A 346 -12.93 -7.52 -5.83
CA ARG A 346 -14.02 -8.31 -6.43
C ARG A 346 -13.83 -8.53 -7.92
N TYR A 347 -13.26 -7.56 -8.63
CA TYR A 347 -12.91 -7.70 -10.03
C TYR A 347 -11.62 -8.51 -10.23
N ARG A 348 -10.56 -8.16 -9.50
CA ARG A 348 -9.20 -8.70 -9.72
C ARG A 348 -9.07 -10.18 -9.33
N ILE A 349 -9.71 -10.57 -8.23
CA ILE A 349 -9.60 -11.92 -7.65
C ILE A 349 -10.94 -12.66 -7.80
N GLY A 350 -12.03 -11.99 -7.45
CA GLY A 350 -13.37 -12.55 -7.46
C GLY A 350 -14.15 -12.23 -6.18
N PRO A 351 -15.47 -12.45 -6.17
CA PRO A 351 -16.35 -12.03 -5.06
C PRO A 351 -16.07 -12.74 -3.72
N ASN A 352 -15.51 -13.95 -3.75
CA ASN A 352 -15.17 -14.73 -2.56
C ASN A 352 -13.68 -14.61 -2.15
N TYR A 353 -12.96 -13.54 -2.57
CA TYR A 353 -11.53 -13.34 -2.30
C TYR A 353 -11.14 -13.46 -0.81
N ALA A 354 -12.06 -13.12 0.11
CA ALA A 354 -11.84 -13.21 1.55
C ALA A 354 -11.71 -14.65 2.07
N GLN A 355 -12.05 -15.67 1.28
CA GLN A 355 -11.85 -17.08 1.64
C GLN A 355 -10.45 -17.59 1.32
N LEU A 356 -9.67 -16.86 0.50
CA LEU A 356 -8.31 -17.25 0.17
C LEU A 356 -7.40 -17.19 1.39
N PRO A 357 -6.40 -18.08 1.51
CA PRO A 357 -5.55 -18.19 2.70
C PRO A 357 -4.98 -16.87 3.25
N PRO A 358 -4.37 -15.96 2.45
CA PRO A 358 -3.84 -14.71 3.01
C PRO A 358 -4.92 -13.71 3.46
N ASN A 359 -6.17 -13.87 3.00
CA ASN A 359 -7.26 -12.91 3.22
C ASN A 359 -8.23 -13.37 4.30
N ARG A 360 -8.25 -14.68 4.57
CA ARG A 360 -9.15 -15.29 5.55
C ARG A 360 -8.80 -14.80 6.96
N PRO A 361 -9.76 -14.30 7.75
CA PRO A 361 -9.50 -13.95 9.14
C PRO A 361 -9.23 -15.20 9.97
N HIS A 362 -8.41 -15.05 11.01
CA HIS A 362 -8.26 -16.11 12.03
C HIS A 362 -9.45 -16.13 12.99
N ALA A 363 -10.07 -14.98 13.22
CA ALA A 363 -11.34 -14.87 13.93
C ALA A 363 -12.49 -15.56 13.15
N PRO A 364 -13.49 -16.14 13.83
CA PRO A 364 -14.63 -16.77 13.18
C PRO A 364 -15.42 -15.79 12.29
N ALA A 365 -15.58 -16.12 11.00
CA ALA A 365 -16.33 -15.33 10.03
C ALA A 365 -17.81 -15.76 9.97
N ASN A 366 -18.61 -15.29 10.93
CA ASN A 366 -20.05 -15.56 11.00
C ASN A 366 -20.87 -14.62 10.12
N SER A 367 -20.80 -14.81 8.79
CA SER A 367 -21.41 -13.94 7.78
C SER A 367 -22.65 -14.55 7.11
N TYR A 368 -23.55 -13.68 6.64
CA TYR A 368 -24.70 -14.02 5.79
C TYR A 368 -24.38 -14.08 4.29
N ALA A 369 -23.12 -13.86 3.90
CA ALA A 369 -22.69 -14.02 2.51
C ALA A 369 -22.87 -15.48 2.03
N LYS A 370 -23.46 -15.67 0.84
CA LYS A 370 -23.70 -16.99 0.21
C LYS A 370 -23.35 -16.98 -1.28
N ASP A 371 -23.22 -18.18 -1.85
CA ASP A 371 -23.04 -18.42 -3.29
C ASP A 371 -21.81 -17.70 -3.88
N GLY A 372 -21.92 -17.23 -5.13
CA GLY A 372 -20.85 -16.58 -5.88
C GLY A 372 -19.81 -17.58 -6.45
N PRO A 373 -19.10 -17.21 -7.53
CA PRO A 373 -18.05 -18.05 -8.10
C PRO A 373 -16.95 -18.34 -7.07
N MET A 374 -16.36 -19.55 -7.18
CA MET A 374 -15.27 -20.03 -6.33
C MET A 374 -15.57 -19.97 -4.82
N ARG A 375 -16.82 -20.22 -4.42
CA ARG A 375 -17.19 -20.46 -3.01
C ARG A 375 -16.54 -21.77 -2.56
N TYR A 376 -15.64 -21.68 -1.58
CA TYR A 376 -14.92 -22.84 -1.03
C TYR A 376 -15.43 -23.21 0.36
N GLU A 377 -15.58 -22.23 1.24
CA GLU A 377 -16.05 -22.44 2.61
C GLU A 377 -17.59 -22.53 2.66
N PRO A 378 -18.15 -23.53 3.39
CA PRO A 378 -19.59 -23.61 3.59
C PRO A 378 -20.12 -22.40 4.39
N SER A 379 -21.39 -22.08 4.23
CA SER A 379 -22.04 -21.07 5.08
C SER A 379 -22.17 -21.60 6.51
N LEU A 380 -21.71 -20.82 7.50
CA LEU A 380 -21.97 -21.11 8.91
C LEU A 380 -23.37 -20.66 9.34
N ALA A 381 -24.01 -19.76 8.58
CA ALA A 381 -25.39 -19.38 8.80
C ALA A 381 -26.33 -20.41 8.15
N ALA A 382 -27.09 -21.14 8.97
CA ALA A 382 -28.07 -22.14 8.52
C ALA A 382 -29.23 -21.51 7.70
N ARG A 383 -29.55 -20.24 7.96
CA ARG A 383 -30.51 -19.45 7.19
C ARG A 383 -29.81 -18.20 6.65
N PRO A 384 -30.02 -17.81 5.39
CA PRO A 384 -29.28 -16.72 4.76
C PRO A 384 -29.87 -15.32 5.03
N TYR A 385 -30.46 -15.07 6.19
CA TYR A 385 -31.07 -13.78 6.52
C TYR A 385 -31.08 -13.47 8.03
N ALA A 386 -31.12 -12.18 8.37
CA ALA A 386 -31.31 -11.65 9.72
C ALA A 386 -32.50 -10.66 9.76
N PRO A 387 -33.24 -10.56 10.87
CA PRO A 387 -33.24 -11.50 11.99
C PRO A 387 -33.90 -12.84 11.59
N ASN A 388 -33.64 -13.91 12.33
CA ASN A 388 -34.31 -15.21 12.12
C ASN A 388 -34.48 -15.99 13.44
N SER A 389 -35.45 -16.90 13.46
CA SER A 389 -35.80 -17.72 14.64
C SER A 389 -35.00 -19.02 14.78
N TYR A 390 -33.88 -19.16 14.06
CA TYR A 390 -33.11 -20.41 13.93
C TYR A 390 -31.68 -20.32 14.48
N GLY A 391 -31.40 -19.31 15.32
CA GLY A 391 -30.09 -19.16 15.98
C GLY A 391 -28.96 -18.74 15.04
N GLY A 392 -29.26 -17.99 13.98
CA GLY A 392 -28.23 -17.43 13.10
C GLY A 392 -27.40 -16.31 13.75
N PRO A 393 -26.30 -15.87 13.11
CA PRO A 393 -25.47 -14.77 13.60
C PRO A 393 -26.27 -13.50 13.87
N ALA A 394 -25.95 -12.77 14.94
CA ALA A 394 -26.58 -11.49 15.26
C ALA A 394 -25.52 -10.41 15.49
N ALA A 395 -25.85 -9.17 15.17
CA ALA A 395 -25.01 -8.04 15.52
C ALA A 395 -24.92 -7.91 17.05
N ASP A 396 -23.72 -7.65 17.56
CA ASP A 396 -23.43 -7.60 19.00
C ASP A 396 -22.79 -6.25 19.37
N PHE A 397 -23.62 -5.33 19.86
CA PHE A 397 -23.17 -4.01 20.30
C PHE A 397 -22.17 -4.10 21.47
N SER A 398 -22.28 -5.12 22.34
CA SER A 398 -21.35 -5.27 23.46
C SER A 398 -19.93 -5.63 23.02
N ARG A 399 -19.79 -6.27 21.85
CA ARG A 399 -18.49 -6.59 21.24
C ARG A 399 -17.88 -5.44 20.47
N PHE A 400 -18.70 -4.64 19.78
CA PHE A 400 -18.20 -3.54 18.94
C PHE A 400 -18.10 -2.21 19.71
N GLY A 401 -19.12 -1.89 20.50
CA GLY A 401 -19.33 -0.60 21.17
C GLY A 401 -19.81 0.48 20.19
N ASP A 402 -19.66 1.75 20.60
CA ASP A 402 -20.03 2.88 19.75
C ASP A 402 -19.22 2.92 18.46
N PRO A 403 -19.86 3.25 17.32
CA PRO A 403 -19.16 3.42 16.07
C PRO A 403 -18.23 4.65 16.12
N ALA A 404 -17.12 4.55 15.40
CA ALA A 404 -16.31 5.72 15.08
C ALA A 404 -17.18 6.76 14.37
N SER A 405 -17.28 7.94 14.97
CA SER A 405 -18.23 8.96 14.56
C SER A 405 -17.69 10.36 14.84
N TRP A 406 -18.10 11.29 14.00
CA TRP A 406 -17.85 12.73 14.11
C TRP A 406 -19.10 13.47 13.62
N GLU A 407 -19.21 14.73 13.98
CA GLU A 407 -20.32 15.58 13.54
C GLU A 407 -20.04 16.20 12.17
N ALA A 408 -21.09 16.35 11.36
CA ALA A 408 -21.02 17.06 10.10
C ALA A 408 -22.33 17.82 9.85
N THR A 409 -22.23 19.09 9.49
CA THR A 409 -23.37 19.97 9.18
C THR A 409 -23.05 20.83 7.96
N GLY A 410 -23.97 21.00 7.03
CA GLY A 410 -23.78 21.88 5.86
C GLY A 410 -24.64 21.48 4.66
N GLU A 411 -24.54 22.26 3.58
CA GLU A 411 -25.12 21.93 2.28
C GLU A 411 -24.26 20.91 1.52
N LEU A 412 -24.86 20.21 0.56
CA LEU A 412 -24.13 19.31 -0.35
C LEU A 412 -23.40 20.15 -1.40
N VAL A 413 -22.06 20.16 -1.34
CA VAL A 413 -21.21 20.99 -2.20
C VAL A 413 -20.09 20.19 -2.87
N ARG A 414 -19.45 20.77 -3.90
CA ARG A 414 -18.22 20.29 -4.53
C ARG A 414 -17.14 21.35 -4.42
N GLU A 415 -16.55 21.46 -3.24
CA GLU A 415 -15.58 22.52 -2.92
C GLU A 415 -14.32 21.95 -2.27
N ALA A 416 -13.24 22.72 -2.35
CA ALA A 416 -12.01 22.45 -1.62
C ALA A 416 -12.26 22.54 -0.11
N TYR A 417 -11.33 21.99 0.69
CA TYR A 417 -11.38 22.24 2.14
C TYR A 417 -11.30 23.74 2.41
N LYS A 418 -12.06 24.19 3.41
CA LYS A 418 -11.76 25.46 4.05
C LYS A 418 -10.37 25.36 4.69
N LEU A 419 -9.51 26.31 4.37
CA LEU A 419 -8.13 26.34 4.90
C LEU A 419 -8.15 26.60 6.41
N HIS A 420 -7.37 25.82 7.15
CA HIS A 420 -6.98 26.18 8.52
C HIS A 420 -5.95 27.31 8.47
N ARG A 421 -5.63 27.91 9.62
CA ARG A 421 -4.86 29.17 9.68
C ARG A 421 -3.48 29.12 8.99
N GLU A 422 -2.84 27.96 8.93
CA GLU A 422 -1.52 27.76 8.30
C GLU A 422 -1.60 26.82 7.09
N ASP A 423 -2.79 26.42 6.64
CA ASP A 423 -2.91 25.59 5.45
C ASP A 423 -2.55 26.37 4.18
N ASP A 424 -1.56 25.86 3.47
CA ASP A 424 -1.26 26.21 2.09
C ASP A 424 -0.74 24.96 1.35
N ASP A 425 -0.25 25.16 0.12
CA ASP A 425 0.38 24.10 -0.67
C ASP A 425 1.92 24.14 -0.59
N TRP A 426 2.51 25.22 -0.05
CA TRP A 426 3.92 25.56 -0.25
C TRP A 426 4.77 25.56 1.03
N GLY A 427 4.16 25.84 2.18
CA GLY A 427 4.84 26.06 3.46
C GLY A 427 5.53 24.80 3.99
N GLN A 428 4.83 23.66 4.03
CA GLN A 428 5.42 22.39 4.47
C GLN A 428 6.51 21.84 3.52
N PRO A 429 6.33 21.80 2.18
CA PRO A 429 7.44 21.44 1.29
C PRO A 429 8.63 22.40 1.42
N GLY A 430 8.39 23.70 1.55
CA GLY A 430 9.45 24.67 1.77
C GLY A 430 10.19 24.43 3.10
N THR A 431 9.47 24.06 4.16
CA THR A 431 10.06 23.66 5.44
C THR A 431 10.92 22.42 5.29
N MET A 432 10.48 21.41 4.51
CA MET A 432 11.30 20.24 4.20
C MET A 432 12.61 20.63 3.52
N VAL A 433 12.55 21.47 2.47
CA VAL A 433 13.75 21.92 1.73
C VAL A 433 14.72 22.68 2.64
N ARG A 434 14.21 23.59 3.47
CA ARG A 434 15.05 24.51 4.27
C ARG A 434 15.54 23.94 5.60
N GLN A 435 14.76 23.07 6.24
CA GLN A 435 15.01 22.64 7.63
C GLN A 435 15.24 21.14 7.79
N VAL A 436 14.85 20.31 6.82
CA VAL A 436 14.97 18.84 6.93
C VAL A 436 16.09 18.30 6.05
N LEU A 437 16.22 18.82 4.83
CA LEU A 437 17.31 18.41 3.94
C LEU A 437 18.63 19.06 4.36
N ASP A 438 19.73 18.33 4.19
CA ASP A 438 21.08 18.91 4.20
C ASP A 438 21.44 19.45 2.80
N ASP A 439 22.61 20.09 2.67
CA ASP A 439 23.05 20.68 1.40
C ASP A 439 23.19 19.63 0.30
N ALA A 440 23.75 18.46 0.63
CA ALA A 440 23.95 17.39 -0.34
C ALA A 440 22.61 16.82 -0.85
N ALA A 441 21.60 16.70 0.02
CA ALA A 441 20.26 16.29 -0.36
C ALA A 441 19.52 17.37 -1.18
N ARG A 442 19.75 18.66 -0.89
CA ARG A 442 19.26 19.76 -1.74
C ARG A 442 19.87 19.69 -3.14
N ASP A 443 21.17 19.42 -3.24
CA ASP A 443 21.86 19.29 -4.52
C ASP A 443 21.33 18.10 -5.34
N ARG A 444 21.14 16.94 -4.70
CA ARG A 444 20.51 15.78 -5.35
C ARG A 444 19.06 16.06 -5.76
N LEU A 445 18.29 16.77 -4.94
CA LEU A 445 16.93 17.19 -5.29
C LEU A 445 16.92 18.04 -6.56
N VAL A 446 17.80 19.05 -6.67
CA VAL A 446 17.95 19.85 -7.89
C VAL A 446 18.30 18.96 -9.08
N SER A 447 19.29 18.07 -8.94
CA SER A 447 19.71 17.17 -10.02
C SER A 447 18.58 16.24 -10.49
N ASN A 448 17.85 15.63 -9.56
CA ASN A 448 16.74 14.71 -9.87
C ASN A 448 15.61 15.43 -10.61
N VAL A 449 15.22 16.61 -10.13
CA VAL A 449 14.16 17.42 -10.76
C VAL A 449 14.60 17.89 -12.14
N THR A 450 15.80 18.44 -12.27
CA THR A 450 16.36 18.90 -13.55
C THR A 450 16.42 17.78 -14.57
N GLY A 451 16.91 16.59 -14.19
CA GLY A 451 16.96 15.43 -15.06
C GLY A 451 15.57 15.04 -15.59
N HIS A 452 14.56 15.04 -14.71
CA HIS A 452 13.19 14.71 -15.09
C HIS A 452 12.52 15.78 -15.97
N LEU A 453 12.84 17.07 -15.75
CA LEU A 453 12.33 18.18 -16.56
C LEU A 453 12.99 18.29 -17.95
N LYS A 454 14.25 17.87 -18.08
CA LYS A 454 14.96 17.87 -19.37
C LYS A 454 14.51 16.75 -20.32
N ALA A 455 13.83 15.74 -19.81
CA ALA A 455 13.34 14.61 -20.60
C ALA A 455 11.97 14.92 -21.23
N ASP A 456 12.01 15.65 -22.35
CA ASP A 456 10.88 15.92 -23.27
C ASP A 456 9.67 16.66 -22.67
N VAL A 457 9.87 17.47 -21.62
CA VAL A 457 8.81 18.36 -21.09
C VAL A 457 8.64 19.58 -21.99
N SER A 458 7.41 19.83 -22.42
CA SER A 458 7.03 20.95 -23.29
C SER A 458 7.26 22.30 -22.60
N ARG A 459 7.55 23.33 -23.40
CA ARG A 459 7.89 24.65 -22.87
C ARG A 459 6.83 25.24 -21.92
N PRO A 460 5.51 25.20 -22.22
CA PRO A 460 4.50 25.74 -21.31
C PRO A 460 4.44 25.00 -19.96
N VAL A 461 4.61 23.67 -19.98
CA VAL A 461 4.62 22.85 -18.77
C VAL A 461 5.89 23.14 -17.96
N LEU A 462 7.04 23.23 -18.64
CA LEU A 462 8.32 23.55 -18.04
C LEU A 462 8.30 24.90 -17.31
N ASP A 463 7.79 25.95 -17.95
CA ASP A 463 7.71 27.28 -17.34
C ASP A 463 6.85 27.28 -16.07
N ARG A 464 5.73 26.53 -16.05
CA ARG A 464 4.94 26.34 -14.82
C ARG A 464 5.67 25.52 -13.77
N ALA A 465 6.42 24.49 -14.16
CA ALA A 465 7.20 23.67 -13.23
C ALA A 465 8.27 24.51 -12.52
N LEU A 466 8.96 25.40 -13.25
CA LEU A 466 9.93 26.32 -12.64
C LEU A 466 9.25 27.27 -11.64
N GLN A 467 8.06 27.80 -11.96
CA GLN A 467 7.30 28.63 -11.02
C GLN A 467 6.83 27.82 -9.80
N TYR A 468 6.38 26.58 -9.99
CA TYR A 468 5.99 25.67 -8.92
C TYR A 468 7.12 25.46 -7.90
N TRP A 469 8.34 25.18 -8.38
CA TRP A 469 9.49 25.03 -7.50
C TRP A 469 9.90 26.33 -6.81
N ARG A 470 9.78 27.48 -7.48
CA ARG A 470 10.01 28.80 -6.84
C ARG A 470 8.98 29.12 -5.75
N ASN A 471 7.75 28.64 -5.87
CA ASN A 471 6.74 28.80 -4.82
C ASN A 471 7.09 27.98 -3.56
N ILE A 472 7.71 26.80 -3.73
CA ILE A 472 8.21 25.97 -2.62
C ILE A 472 9.40 26.67 -1.94
N ASP A 473 10.40 27.02 -2.74
CA ASP A 473 11.60 27.71 -2.31
C ASP A 473 12.27 28.42 -3.50
N LYS A 474 12.44 29.74 -3.39
CA LYS A 474 12.94 30.57 -4.49
C LYS A 474 14.34 30.14 -4.94
N GLU A 475 15.24 29.89 -3.99
CA GLU A 475 16.63 29.55 -4.29
C GLU A 475 16.70 28.18 -4.99
N LEU A 476 16.00 27.17 -4.45
CA LEU A 476 15.88 25.86 -5.09
C LEU A 476 15.32 25.97 -6.52
N GLY A 477 14.22 26.71 -6.69
CA GLY A 477 13.58 26.90 -7.99
C GLY A 477 14.46 27.63 -9.00
N ASP A 478 15.26 28.61 -8.57
CA ASP A 478 16.21 29.31 -9.44
C ASP A 478 17.39 28.42 -9.83
N ARG A 479 17.88 27.56 -8.93
CA ARG A 479 18.91 26.56 -9.25
C ARG A 479 18.41 25.56 -10.30
N ILE A 480 17.19 25.04 -10.13
CA ILE A 480 16.55 24.15 -11.13
C ILE A 480 16.41 24.89 -12.47
N ALA A 481 15.95 26.14 -12.46
CA ALA A 481 15.79 26.94 -13.68
C ALA A 481 17.11 27.18 -14.41
N HIS A 482 18.19 27.47 -13.68
CA HIS A 482 19.54 27.61 -14.23
C HIS A 482 19.98 26.32 -14.93
N ASP A 483 19.90 25.19 -14.23
CA ASP A 483 20.41 23.93 -14.76
C ASP A 483 19.58 23.40 -15.93
N VAL A 484 18.26 23.60 -15.92
CA VAL A 484 17.35 23.27 -17.03
C VAL A 484 17.70 24.05 -18.29
N ASN A 485 18.00 25.36 -18.18
CA ASN A 485 18.27 26.22 -19.32
C ASN A 485 19.71 26.12 -19.86
N GLY A 486 20.54 25.23 -19.31
CA GLY A 486 21.87 24.90 -19.86
C GLY A 486 23.06 25.56 -19.17
N GLY A 487 22.84 26.24 -18.04
CA GLY A 487 23.88 27.00 -17.32
C GLY A 487 24.05 28.42 -17.85
#